data_AF-R8BSZ0-F1
#
_entry.id   AF-R8BSZ0-F1
#
_cell.length_a   1.000
_cell.length_b   1.000
_cell.length_c   1.000
_cell.angle_alpha   90.00
_cell.angle_beta   90.00
_cell.angle_gamma   90.00
#
_symmetry.space_group_name_H-M   'P 1'
#
loop_
_entity.id
_entity.type
_entity.pdbx_description
1 polymer ?
#
loop_
_entity_poly.entity_id
_entity_poly.type
_entity_poly.pdbx_seq_one_letter_code
_entity_poly.pdbx_strand_id
1 'polypeptide(L)'
;MWIRELFYLVCGSLRRLVIDMPLRSLYPADDHLNVRKTLREGFSTLTKLEEFVSVRDELYLRVYEREWLIEEAEVWTLWPALRRLALYNVDADEQFWGRVAGMPKLETLILTRADGMQETCIKSSYFAATQRPIDVLIVNVSTEHPREIPRWAWQDVDPQMKMQVMVYDVPTSFYGDEDYITLCQDWVKAAALRGTLWDWKGYLLQPAPVGSGLTNPEPETSL
;
A
#
# COMPACT_ATOMS: atom_id res chain seq x y z
N MET A 1 -17.06 -25.89 1.25
CA MET A 1 -15.77 -25.55 0.63
C MET A 1 -15.02 -24.64 1.58
N TRP A 2 -13.85 -25.07 2.03
CA TRP A 2 -13.03 -24.31 2.98
C TRP A 2 -12.19 -23.28 2.21
N ILE A 3 -11.84 -22.15 2.84
CA ILE A 3 -11.10 -21.07 2.15
C ILE A 3 -9.75 -21.55 1.58
N ARG A 4 -9.09 -22.48 2.26
CA ARG A 4 -7.85 -23.12 1.79
C ARG A 4 -8.05 -23.93 0.50
N GLU A 5 -9.15 -24.68 0.40
CA GLU A 5 -9.49 -25.47 -0.79
C GLU A 5 -9.77 -24.55 -1.98
N LEU A 6 -10.51 -23.47 -1.74
CA LEU A 6 -10.76 -22.45 -2.76
C LEU A 6 -9.45 -21.89 -3.31
N PHE A 7 -8.52 -21.46 -2.44
CA PHE A 7 -7.23 -20.94 -2.89
C PHE A 7 -6.42 -21.98 -3.67
N TYR A 8 -6.41 -23.24 -3.23
CA TYR A 8 -5.73 -24.31 -3.96
C TYR A 8 -6.30 -24.52 -5.38
N LEU A 9 -7.62 -24.44 -5.54
CA LEU A 9 -8.27 -24.61 -6.85
C LEU A 9 -8.00 -23.46 -7.81
N VAL A 10 -7.82 -22.24 -7.29
CA VAL A 10 -7.68 -21.03 -8.12
C VAL A 10 -6.26 -20.50 -8.24
N CYS A 11 -5.28 -21.05 -7.50
CA CYS A 11 -3.91 -20.51 -7.43
C CYS A 11 -3.21 -20.40 -8.81
N GLY A 12 -3.54 -21.29 -9.75
CA GLY A 12 -3.00 -21.26 -11.11
C GLY A 12 -3.73 -20.33 -12.09
N SER A 13 -4.94 -19.89 -11.76
CA SER A 13 -5.85 -19.20 -12.71
C SER A 13 -6.28 -17.80 -12.25
N LEU A 14 -6.33 -17.54 -10.94
CA LEU A 14 -6.76 -16.25 -10.41
C LEU A 14 -5.76 -15.15 -10.78
N ARG A 15 -6.25 -14.11 -11.48
CA ARG A 15 -5.46 -12.93 -11.88
C ARG A 15 -5.82 -11.67 -11.12
N ARG A 16 -7.08 -11.58 -10.67
CA ARG A 16 -7.62 -10.41 -9.98
C ARG A 16 -8.33 -10.85 -8.71
N LEU A 17 -8.03 -10.19 -7.60
CA LEU A 17 -8.67 -10.44 -6.32
C LEU A 17 -8.91 -9.13 -5.58
N VAL A 18 -10.16 -8.94 -5.14
CA VAL A 18 -10.55 -7.87 -4.23
C VAL A 18 -11.00 -8.54 -2.95
N ILE A 19 -10.43 -8.14 -1.82
CA ILE A 19 -10.87 -8.59 -0.50
C ILE A 19 -11.44 -7.42 0.31
N ASP A 20 -12.51 -7.71 1.02
CA ASP A 20 -13.17 -6.80 1.94
C ASP A 20 -13.22 -7.48 3.32
N MET A 21 -12.05 -7.62 3.93
CA MET A 21 -11.85 -8.36 5.18
C MET A 21 -11.11 -7.48 6.20
N PRO A 22 -11.63 -7.30 7.43
CA PRO A 22 -10.95 -6.54 8.47
C PRO A 22 -9.87 -7.41 9.15
N LEU A 23 -8.75 -7.66 8.49
CA LEU A 23 -7.75 -8.64 8.96
C LEU A 23 -7.10 -8.30 10.31
N ARG A 24 -7.05 -7.01 10.68
CA ARG A 24 -6.65 -6.52 12.01
C ARG A 24 -7.73 -6.68 13.10
N SER A 25 -8.90 -7.26 12.81
CA SER A 25 -9.85 -7.64 13.87
C SER A 25 -9.40 -8.86 14.68
N LEU A 26 -8.34 -9.55 14.24
CA LEU A 26 -7.74 -10.70 14.91
C LEU A 26 -6.23 -10.53 14.94
N TYR A 27 -5.68 -10.19 16.10
CA TYR A 27 -4.23 -10.06 16.31
C TYR A 27 -3.56 -11.43 16.47
N PRO A 28 -2.23 -11.53 16.24
CA PRO A 28 -1.51 -12.79 16.39
C PRO A 28 -1.70 -13.46 17.77
N ALA A 29 -1.67 -12.68 18.87
CA ALA A 29 -1.91 -13.19 20.22
C ALA A 29 -3.29 -13.86 20.42
N ASP A 30 -4.29 -13.44 19.67
CA ASP A 30 -5.68 -13.90 19.78
C ASP A 30 -6.03 -15.03 18.78
N ASP A 31 -5.11 -15.40 17.87
CA ASP A 31 -5.37 -16.37 16.80
C ASP A 31 -5.29 -17.84 17.26
N HIS A 32 -6.11 -18.22 18.23
CA HIS A 32 -6.15 -19.57 18.79
C HIS A 32 -6.61 -20.64 17.78
N LEU A 33 -7.26 -20.23 16.68
CA LEU A 33 -7.78 -21.12 15.63
C LEU A 33 -6.88 -21.17 14.38
N ASN A 34 -5.69 -20.56 14.40
CA ASN A 34 -4.76 -20.50 13.27
C ASN A 34 -5.39 -19.94 11.97
N VAL A 35 -6.33 -19.01 12.10
CA VAL A 35 -6.99 -18.35 10.98
C VAL A 35 -5.97 -17.55 10.17
N ARG A 36 -5.09 -16.79 10.83
CA ARG A 36 -4.09 -15.94 10.16
C ARG A 36 -3.09 -16.81 9.39
N LYS A 37 -2.60 -17.88 10.02
CA LYS A 37 -1.73 -18.86 9.37
C LYS A 37 -2.39 -19.49 8.14
N THR A 38 -3.64 -19.94 8.28
CA THR A 38 -4.39 -20.57 7.17
C THR A 38 -4.61 -19.60 6.00
N LEU A 39 -4.96 -18.35 6.30
CA LEU A 39 -5.11 -17.30 5.28
C LEU A 39 -3.76 -16.98 4.62
N ARG A 40 -2.71 -16.76 5.41
CA ARG A 40 -1.35 -16.48 4.92
C ARG A 40 -0.87 -17.55 3.96
N GLU A 41 -0.98 -18.82 4.33
CA GLU A 41 -0.64 -19.96 3.46
C GLU A 41 -1.44 -19.90 2.15
N GLY A 42 -2.77 -19.74 2.25
CA GLY A 42 -3.65 -19.66 1.08
C GLY A 42 -3.30 -18.52 0.12
N PHE A 43 -3.20 -17.29 0.62
CA PHE A 43 -2.86 -16.12 -0.19
C PHE A 43 -1.46 -16.24 -0.80
N SER A 44 -0.49 -16.82 -0.09
CA SER A 44 0.87 -16.99 -0.60
C SER A 44 0.93 -17.88 -1.84
N THR A 45 -0.05 -18.78 -2.05
CA THR A 45 -0.11 -19.64 -3.24
C THR A 45 -0.55 -18.92 -4.51
N LEU A 46 -1.14 -17.72 -4.42
CA LEU A 46 -1.73 -16.98 -5.54
C LEU A 46 -0.67 -16.29 -6.43
N THR A 47 0.37 -17.01 -6.82
CA THR A 47 1.55 -16.49 -7.55
C THR A 47 1.26 -15.94 -8.94
N LYS A 48 0.06 -16.23 -9.49
CA LYS A 48 -0.40 -15.72 -10.78
C LYS A 48 -1.23 -14.43 -10.67
N LEU A 49 -1.41 -13.90 -9.47
CA LEU A 49 -2.16 -12.68 -9.25
C LEU A 49 -1.45 -11.48 -9.91
N GLU A 50 -2.19 -10.74 -10.73
CA GLU A 50 -1.75 -9.54 -11.44
C GLU A 50 -2.35 -8.27 -10.82
N GLU A 51 -3.52 -8.40 -10.19
CA GLU A 51 -4.24 -7.32 -9.52
C GLU A 51 -4.74 -7.74 -8.14
N PHE A 52 -4.42 -6.93 -7.14
CA PHE A 52 -4.90 -7.13 -5.78
C PHE A 52 -5.40 -5.82 -5.16
N VAL A 53 -6.54 -5.91 -4.48
CA VAL A 53 -7.10 -4.83 -3.67
C VAL A 53 -7.49 -5.38 -2.30
N SER A 54 -6.96 -4.77 -1.23
CA SER A 54 -7.44 -4.98 0.13
C SER A 54 -8.14 -3.72 0.62
N VAL A 55 -9.46 -3.82 0.80
CA VAL A 55 -10.34 -2.65 1.07
C VAL A 55 -10.21 -2.15 2.51
N ARG A 56 -10.08 -3.06 3.48
CA ARG A 56 -10.18 -2.73 4.92
C ARG A 56 -8.87 -2.85 5.69
N ASP A 57 -7.81 -3.30 5.04
CA ASP A 57 -6.55 -3.63 5.70
C ASP A 57 -5.38 -3.61 4.70
N GLU A 58 -4.15 -3.67 5.19
CA GLU A 58 -2.92 -3.75 4.40
C GLU A 58 -2.54 -5.19 4.02
N LEU A 59 -3.44 -6.16 4.21
CA LEU A 59 -3.17 -7.61 4.19
C LEU A 59 -2.26 -8.04 5.36
N TYR A 60 -2.52 -7.49 6.55
CA TYR A 60 -1.79 -7.78 7.78
C TYR A 60 -2.09 -9.20 8.29
N LEU A 61 -1.29 -10.16 7.82
CA LEU A 61 -1.41 -11.59 8.13
C LEU A 61 -0.17 -12.16 8.84
N ARG A 62 0.62 -11.33 9.54
CA ARG A 62 1.72 -11.82 10.40
C ARG A 62 1.20 -12.85 11.40
N VAL A 63 1.91 -13.96 11.55
CA VAL A 63 1.58 -15.03 12.50
C VAL A 63 2.29 -14.79 13.84
N TYR A 64 3.44 -14.09 13.81
CA TYR A 64 4.19 -13.73 15.01
C TYR A 64 4.07 -12.23 15.30
N GLU A 65 3.95 -11.86 16.58
CA GLU A 65 4.03 -10.45 16.98
C GLU A 65 5.39 -9.86 16.60
N ARG A 66 5.44 -8.55 16.41
CA ARG A 66 6.67 -7.86 15.98
C ARG A 66 7.78 -8.00 17.02
N GLU A 67 7.44 -8.10 18.29
CA GLU A 67 8.36 -8.23 19.44
C GLU A 67 9.12 -9.58 19.44
N TRP A 68 8.62 -10.60 18.73
CA TRP A 68 9.29 -11.90 18.67
C TRP A 68 10.50 -11.91 17.74
N LEU A 69 10.80 -10.79 17.05
CA LEU A 69 11.94 -10.64 16.13
C LEU A 69 12.02 -11.71 15.02
N ILE A 70 10.89 -12.36 14.72
CA ILE A 70 10.77 -13.27 13.59
C ILE A 70 10.35 -12.44 12.37
N GLU A 71 11.21 -12.38 11.36
CA GLU A 71 10.86 -11.71 10.11
C GLU A 71 9.86 -12.54 9.31
N GLU A 72 8.74 -11.92 8.96
CA GLU A 72 7.74 -12.46 8.05
C GLU A 72 7.52 -11.48 6.93
N ALA A 73 7.83 -11.88 5.70
CA ALA A 73 7.54 -11.07 4.52
C ALA A 73 6.03 -10.82 4.40
N GLU A 74 5.65 -9.63 3.94
CA GLU A 74 4.29 -9.26 3.65
C GLU A 74 3.78 -10.13 2.50
N VAL A 75 2.57 -10.66 2.61
CA VAL A 75 2.07 -11.67 1.67
C VAL A 75 2.05 -11.17 0.23
N TRP A 76 1.74 -9.89 0.02
CA TRP A 76 1.69 -9.28 -1.30
C TRP A 76 3.06 -9.22 -2.00
N THR A 77 4.17 -9.28 -1.26
CA THR A 77 5.53 -9.35 -1.84
C THR A 77 5.82 -10.70 -2.49
N LEU A 78 5.05 -11.74 -2.16
CA LEU A 78 5.25 -13.12 -2.64
C LEU A 78 4.62 -13.37 -4.03
N TRP A 79 4.00 -12.36 -4.64
CA TRP A 79 3.29 -12.48 -5.91
C TRP A 79 4.12 -11.91 -7.07
N PRO A 80 4.91 -12.74 -7.78
CA PRO A 80 5.86 -12.27 -8.79
C PRO A 80 5.19 -11.73 -10.07
N ALA A 81 3.89 -12.01 -10.25
CA ALA A 81 3.10 -11.53 -11.38
C ALA A 81 2.38 -10.20 -11.10
N LEU A 82 2.43 -9.69 -9.87
CA LEU A 82 1.61 -8.56 -9.45
C LEU A 82 2.01 -7.27 -10.17
N ARG A 83 1.03 -6.64 -10.81
CA ARG A 83 1.19 -5.38 -11.56
C ARG A 83 0.49 -4.22 -10.88
N ARG A 84 -0.62 -4.49 -10.19
CA ARG A 84 -1.46 -3.47 -9.57
C ARG A 84 -1.83 -3.86 -8.15
N LEU A 85 -1.49 -3.00 -7.21
CA LEU A 85 -1.68 -3.22 -5.78
C LEU A 85 -2.43 -2.04 -5.17
N ALA A 86 -3.51 -2.31 -4.43
CA ALA A 86 -4.18 -1.33 -3.62
C ALA A 86 -4.29 -1.82 -2.17
N LEU A 87 -3.81 -1.02 -1.22
CA LEU A 87 -3.79 -1.35 0.20
C LEU A 87 -4.45 -0.23 1.01
N TYR A 88 -5.11 -0.63 2.10
CA TYR A 88 -5.73 0.27 3.04
C TYR A 88 -4.91 0.38 4.32
N ASN A 89 -4.66 1.61 4.78
CA ASN A 89 -4.00 1.94 6.04
C ASN A 89 -2.64 1.25 6.25
N VAL A 90 -1.84 1.20 5.19
CA VAL A 90 -0.46 0.73 5.27
C VAL A 90 0.42 1.79 5.94
N ASP A 91 1.39 1.33 6.70
CA ASP A 91 2.48 2.17 7.19
C ASP A 91 3.54 2.29 6.09
N ALA A 92 3.62 3.47 5.44
CA ALA A 92 4.42 3.69 4.23
C ALA A 92 5.85 4.18 4.55
N ASP A 93 6.52 3.48 5.45
CA ASP A 93 7.89 3.74 5.90
C ASP A 93 8.96 3.36 4.86
N GLU A 94 10.24 3.54 5.21
CA GLU A 94 11.36 3.18 4.33
C GLU A 94 11.36 1.69 3.95
N GLN A 95 11.01 0.79 4.88
CA GLN A 95 10.98 -0.65 4.60
C GLN A 95 9.89 -1.01 3.60
N PHE A 96 8.72 -0.40 3.74
CA PHE A 96 7.61 -0.53 2.81
C PHE A 96 8.06 -0.16 1.38
N TRP A 97 8.68 1.01 1.21
CA TRP A 97 9.16 1.44 -0.10
C TRP A 97 10.27 0.53 -0.66
N GLY A 98 11.15 0.01 0.19
CA GLY A 98 12.15 -1.00 -0.20
C GLY A 98 11.51 -2.30 -0.72
N ARG A 99 10.44 -2.78 -0.05
CA ARG A 99 9.67 -3.96 -0.49
C ARG A 99 8.95 -3.71 -1.81
N VAL A 100 8.32 -2.55 -1.97
CA VAL A 100 7.67 -2.11 -3.22
C VAL A 100 8.68 -2.08 -4.37
N ALA A 101 9.89 -1.54 -4.13
CA ALA A 101 10.97 -1.52 -5.11
C ALA A 101 11.42 -2.93 -5.54
N GLY A 102 11.37 -3.89 -4.62
CA GLY A 102 11.67 -5.30 -4.86
C GLY A 102 10.65 -6.05 -5.73
N MET A 103 9.48 -5.47 -6.00
CA MET A 103 8.44 -6.11 -6.82
C MET A 103 8.69 -5.86 -8.32
N PRO A 104 9.11 -6.85 -9.13
CA PRO A 104 9.68 -6.59 -10.46
C PRO A 104 8.66 -6.12 -11.50
N LYS A 105 7.37 -6.43 -11.32
CA LYS A 105 6.30 -6.14 -12.28
C LYS A 105 5.29 -5.09 -11.78
N LEU A 106 5.47 -4.58 -10.56
CA LEU A 106 4.52 -3.64 -9.98
C LEU A 106 4.59 -2.30 -10.73
N GLU A 107 3.48 -1.90 -11.33
CA GLU A 107 3.31 -0.72 -12.18
C GLU A 107 2.44 0.35 -11.53
N THR A 108 1.47 -0.06 -10.70
CA THR A 108 0.54 0.85 -10.03
C THR A 108 0.36 0.47 -8.57
N LEU A 109 0.53 1.44 -7.68
CA LEU A 109 0.30 1.34 -6.25
C LEU A 109 -0.75 2.36 -5.82
N ILE A 110 -1.80 1.91 -5.14
CA ILE A 110 -2.84 2.78 -4.57
C ILE A 110 -2.82 2.61 -3.06
N LEU A 111 -2.65 3.72 -2.35
CA LEU A 111 -2.54 3.77 -0.90
C LEU A 111 -3.72 4.55 -0.34
N THR A 112 -4.67 3.86 0.26
CA THR A 112 -5.84 4.48 0.87
C THR A 112 -5.60 4.70 2.36
N ARG A 113 -5.68 5.96 2.82
CA ARG A 113 -5.45 6.33 4.23
C ARG A 113 -4.12 5.80 4.79
N ALA A 114 -3.04 5.84 4.02
CA ALA A 114 -1.74 5.35 4.49
C ALA A 114 -1.14 6.25 5.57
N ASP A 115 -0.51 5.62 6.56
CA ASP A 115 0.28 6.23 7.63
C ASP A 115 1.76 6.31 7.20
N GLY A 116 2.63 6.92 8.02
CA GLY A 116 4.09 6.97 7.78
C GLY A 116 4.55 7.83 6.60
N MET A 117 3.62 8.47 5.87
CA MET A 117 3.91 9.23 4.65
C MET A 117 4.80 10.47 4.87
N GLN A 118 4.93 10.94 6.10
CA GLN A 118 5.80 12.07 6.46
C GLN A 118 7.22 11.66 6.87
N GLU A 119 7.46 10.36 7.08
CA GLU A 119 8.68 9.87 7.75
C GLU A 119 9.86 9.72 6.78
N THR A 120 9.59 9.46 5.50
CA THR A 120 10.64 9.27 4.50
C THR A 120 10.33 9.95 3.16
N CYS A 121 11.39 10.26 2.41
CA CYS A 121 11.26 10.64 1.01
C CYS A 121 11.01 9.39 0.16
N ILE A 122 9.74 9.18 -0.21
CA ILE A 122 9.23 8.07 -1.04
C ILE A 122 10.16 7.73 -2.21
N LYS A 123 10.51 8.75 -3.02
CA LYS A 123 11.36 8.56 -4.20
C LYS A 123 12.78 8.14 -3.83
N SER A 124 13.37 8.70 -2.77
CA SER A 124 14.70 8.31 -2.32
C SER A 124 14.72 6.85 -1.88
N SER A 125 13.78 6.43 -1.02
CA SER A 125 13.70 5.04 -0.54
C SER A 125 13.44 4.04 -1.67
N TYR A 126 12.52 4.34 -2.60
CA TYR A 126 12.22 3.46 -3.72
C TYR A 126 13.39 3.37 -4.72
N PHE A 127 13.97 4.51 -5.13
CA PHE A 127 15.03 4.53 -6.15
C PHE A 127 16.41 4.09 -5.63
N ALA A 128 16.59 3.95 -4.31
CA ALA A 128 17.77 3.34 -3.72
C ALA A 128 17.94 1.87 -4.15
N ALA A 129 16.84 1.15 -4.39
CA ALA A 129 16.85 -0.27 -4.73
C ALA A 129 16.50 -0.57 -6.21
N THR A 130 15.85 0.34 -6.93
CA THR A 130 15.42 0.11 -8.32
C THR A 130 15.39 1.39 -9.15
N GLN A 131 15.18 1.26 -10.46
CA GLN A 131 15.04 2.38 -11.40
C GLN A 131 13.80 2.23 -12.29
N ARG A 132 12.87 1.33 -11.93
CA ARG A 132 11.65 1.05 -12.68
C ARG A 132 10.61 2.15 -12.50
N PRO A 133 9.85 2.49 -13.56
CA PRO A 133 8.72 3.40 -13.43
C PRO A 133 7.58 2.77 -12.62
N ILE A 134 6.84 3.61 -11.91
CA ILE A 134 5.66 3.24 -11.11
C ILE A 134 4.72 4.44 -10.91
N ASP A 135 3.42 4.20 -11.01
CA ASP A 135 2.39 5.18 -10.64
C ASP A 135 1.95 4.93 -9.18
N VAL A 136 1.96 5.97 -8.35
CA VAL A 136 1.52 5.96 -6.96
C VAL A 136 0.34 6.90 -6.80
N LEU A 137 -0.78 6.40 -6.28
CA LEU A 137 -1.97 7.18 -5.97
C LEU A 137 -2.26 7.13 -4.47
N ILE A 138 -2.26 8.29 -3.82
CA ILE A 138 -2.58 8.47 -2.41
C ILE A 138 -4.04 8.89 -2.32
N VAL A 139 -4.87 8.05 -1.72
CA VAL A 139 -6.33 8.22 -1.65
C VAL A 139 -6.73 8.54 -0.22
N ASN A 140 -7.40 9.66 -0.01
CA ASN A 140 -8.01 10.01 1.27
C ASN A 140 -9.12 11.05 1.04
N VAL A 141 -9.83 11.45 2.09
CA VAL A 141 -10.63 12.68 2.05
C VAL A 141 -9.70 13.89 2.13
N SER A 142 -10.12 15.01 1.55
CA SER A 142 -9.26 16.20 1.36
C SER A 142 -8.64 16.73 2.66
N THR A 143 -9.38 16.66 3.77
CA THR A 143 -8.93 17.13 5.10
C THR A 143 -7.97 16.18 5.81
N GLU A 144 -7.87 14.94 5.35
CA GLU A 144 -7.11 13.86 5.99
C GLU A 144 -5.85 13.49 5.18
N HIS A 145 -5.59 14.17 4.06
CA HIS A 145 -4.33 13.96 3.34
C HIS A 145 -3.13 14.30 4.25
N PRO A 146 -1.99 13.58 4.09
CA PRO A 146 -0.76 13.94 4.78
C PRO A 146 -0.42 15.41 4.51
N ARG A 147 -0.26 16.19 5.58
CA ARG A 147 -0.01 17.65 5.48
C ARG A 147 1.24 17.95 4.66
N GLU A 148 2.28 17.15 4.83
CA GLU A 148 3.54 17.27 4.11
C GLU A 148 4.05 15.89 3.71
N ILE A 149 4.37 15.72 2.43
CA ILE A 149 5.10 14.56 1.93
C ILE A 149 6.53 15.05 1.64
N PRO A 150 7.57 14.42 2.21
CA PRO A 150 8.96 14.78 1.95
C PRO A 150 9.30 14.66 0.47
N ARG A 151 9.69 15.80 -0.13
CA ARG A 151 9.93 15.94 -1.57
C ARG A 151 11.31 16.48 -1.92
N TRP A 152 12.20 16.48 -0.94
CA TRP A 152 13.48 17.18 -0.97
C TRP A 152 14.47 16.67 -2.01
N ALA A 153 14.46 15.37 -2.31
CA ALA A 153 15.36 14.76 -3.29
C ALA A 153 14.71 14.43 -4.64
N TRP A 154 13.42 14.75 -4.84
CA TRP A 154 12.66 14.23 -5.98
C TRP A 154 13.27 14.58 -7.35
N GLN A 155 13.89 15.75 -7.49
CA GLN A 155 14.54 16.17 -8.73
C GLN A 155 15.87 15.43 -8.97
N ASP A 156 16.58 15.08 -7.90
CA ASP A 156 17.90 14.46 -7.98
C ASP A 156 17.80 12.95 -8.24
N VAL A 157 16.87 12.27 -7.55
CA VAL A 157 16.74 10.81 -7.63
C VAL A 157 15.79 10.34 -8.75
N ASP A 158 14.91 11.22 -9.24
CA ASP A 158 13.98 10.93 -10.33
C ASP A 158 13.85 12.08 -11.35
N PRO A 159 14.96 12.47 -12.02
CA PRO A 159 14.96 13.56 -13.00
C PRO A 159 14.10 13.26 -14.23
N GLN A 160 13.77 11.99 -14.47
CA GLN A 160 12.98 11.53 -15.63
C GLN A 160 11.49 11.34 -15.31
N MET A 161 11.06 11.65 -14.08
CA MET A 161 9.67 11.50 -13.63
C MET A 161 9.14 10.07 -13.83
N LYS A 162 9.98 9.07 -13.58
CA LYS A 162 9.62 7.65 -13.64
C LYS A 162 8.60 7.27 -12.57
N MET A 163 8.59 7.96 -11.44
CA MET A 163 7.56 7.81 -10.42
C MET A 163 6.61 9.01 -10.43
N GLN A 164 5.34 8.75 -10.71
CA GLN A 164 4.27 9.74 -10.59
C GLN A 164 3.56 9.54 -9.26
N VAL A 165 3.64 10.52 -8.36
CA VAL A 165 2.92 10.49 -7.08
C VAL A 165 1.75 11.46 -7.18
N MET A 166 0.54 10.93 -7.08
CA MET A 166 -0.72 11.67 -7.22
C MET A 166 -1.53 11.59 -5.93
N VAL A 167 -2.31 12.63 -5.67
CA VAL A 167 -3.26 12.70 -4.55
C VAL A 167 -4.69 12.70 -5.09
N TYR A 168 -5.53 11.83 -4.58
CA TYR A 168 -6.93 11.70 -4.98
C TYR A 168 -7.85 11.92 -3.79
N ASP A 169 -8.69 12.94 -3.92
CA ASP A 169 -9.68 13.31 -2.92
C ASP A 169 -10.95 12.46 -3.09
N VAL A 170 -11.30 11.70 -2.06
CA VAL A 170 -12.58 11.03 -1.97
C VAL A 170 -13.66 12.09 -1.72
N PRO A 171 -14.71 12.16 -2.56
CA PRO A 171 -15.78 13.14 -2.38
C PRO A 171 -16.50 12.93 -1.04
N THR A 172 -16.66 14.00 -0.28
CA THR A 172 -17.44 14.04 0.96
C THR A 172 -18.77 14.76 0.74
N SER A 173 -19.77 14.39 1.53
CA SER A 173 -21.04 15.10 1.57
C SER A 173 -20.87 16.50 2.17
N PHE A 174 -21.77 17.42 1.81
CA PHE A 174 -21.78 18.76 2.38
C PHE A 174 -22.09 18.78 3.89
N TYR A 175 -22.76 17.74 4.40
CA TYR A 175 -23.21 17.68 5.80
C TYR A 175 -22.10 17.28 6.77
N GLY A 176 -21.04 16.62 6.29
CA GLY A 176 -19.83 16.34 7.06
C GLY A 176 -20.02 15.38 8.24
N ASP A 177 -21.10 14.59 8.23
CA ASP A 177 -21.44 13.58 9.24
C ASP A 177 -20.97 12.16 8.86
N GLU A 178 -20.22 12.04 7.77
CA GLU A 178 -19.72 10.77 7.26
C GLU A 178 -18.51 10.28 8.07
N ASP A 179 -18.49 8.99 8.38
CA ASP A 179 -17.28 8.33 8.86
C ASP A 179 -16.27 8.20 7.70
N TYR A 180 -15.19 8.98 7.76
CA TYR A 180 -14.19 9.03 6.68
C TYR A 180 -13.49 7.70 6.43
N ILE A 181 -13.39 6.84 7.44
CA ILE A 181 -12.87 5.48 7.30
C ILE A 181 -13.80 4.68 6.38
N THR A 182 -15.08 4.55 6.74
CA THR A 182 -16.07 3.81 5.97
C THR A 182 -16.24 4.41 4.57
N LEU A 183 -16.26 5.74 4.45
CA LEU A 183 -16.36 6.44 3.17
C LEU A 183 -15.23 6.05 2.21
N CYS A 184 -13.97 6.11 2.66
CA CYS A 184 -12.83 5.73 1.83
C CYS A 184 -12.89 4.24 1.43
N GLN A 185 -13.21 3.37 2.38
CA GLN A 185 -13.32 1.92 2.14
C GLN A 185 -14.40 1.61 1.09
N ASP A 186 -15.59 2.18 1.24
CA ASP A 186 -16.71 1.96 0.31
C ASP A 186 -16.43 2.56 -1.07
N TRP A 187 -15.80 3.73 -1.13
CA TRP A 187 -15.41 4.38 -2.40
C TRP A 187 -14.44 3.51 -3.20
N VAL A 188 -13.37 3.04 -2.55
CA VAL A 188 -12.35 2.17 -3.17
C VAL A 188 -12.95 0.80 -3.52
N LYS A 189 -13.75 0.20 -2.64
CA LYS A 189 -14.45 -1.06 -2.89
C LYS A 189 -15.32 -0.98 -4.14
N ALA A 190 -16.15 0.06 -4.24
CA ALA A 190 -17.06 0.22 -5.35
C ALA A 190 -16.30 0.35 -6.69
N ALA A 191 -15.19 1.09 -6.72
CA ALA A 191 -14.34 1.21 -7.90
C ALA A 191 -13.55 -0.06 -8.23
N ALA A 192 -13.05 -0.77 -7.21
CA ALA A 192 -12.37 -2.04 -7.37
C ALA A 192 -13.28 -3.08 -8.02
N LEU A 193 -14.51 -3.22 -7.52
CA LEU A 193 -15.51 -4.15 -8.06
C LEU A 193 -15.93 -3.81 -9.50
N ARG A 194 -16.00 -2.52 -9.85
CA ARG A 194 -16.27 -2.08 -11.23
C ARG A 194 -15.07 -2.17 -12.17
N GLY A 195 -13.87 -2.35 -11.63
CA GLY A 195 -12.63 -2.39 -12.39
C GLY A 195 -12.04 -1.04 -12.75
N THR A 196 -12.67 0.06 -12.33
CA THR A 196 -12.28 1.44 -12.70
C THR A 196 -11.25 2.05 -11.76
N LEU A 197 -10.91 1.37 -10.65
CA LEU A 197 -9.98 1.88 -9.64
C LEU A 197 -8.61 2.26 -10.22
N TRP A 198 -8.13 1.49 -11.20
CA TRP A 198 -6.80 1.68 -11.81
C TRP A 198 -6.75 2.82 -12.84
N ASP A 199 -7.91 3.33 -13.26
CA ASP A 199 -8.03 4.45 -14.20
C ASP A 199 -8.05 5.80 -13.47
N TRP A 200 -8.08 5.78 -12.14
CA TRP A 200 -8.09 7.01 -11.34
C TRP A 200 -6.83 7.83 -11.55
N LYS A 201 -7.03 9.13 -11.69
CA LYS A 201 -5.97 10.13 -11.73
C LYS A 201 -6.28 11.20 -10.69
N GLY A 202 -5.26 11.58 -9.95
CA GLY A 202 -5.33 12.61 -8.93
C GLY A 202 -4.55 13.86 -9.32
N TYR A 203 -4.41 14.78 -8.37
CA TYR A 203 -3.50 15.90 -8.49
C TYR A 203 -2.05 15.41 -8.41
N LEU A 204 -1.26 15.65 -9.46
CA LEU A 204 0.17 15.28 -9.49
C LEU A 204 0.98 16.16 -8.55
N LEU A 205 1.68 15.55 -7.59
CA LEU A 205 2.57 16.26 -6.70
C LEU A 205 3.82 16.71 -7.45
N GLN A 206 4.12 18.01 -7.35
CA GLN A 206 5.34 18.59 -7.90
C GLN A 206 6.50 18.42 -6.91
N PRO A 207 7.75 18.30 -7.40
CA PRO A 207 8.93 18.34 -6.54
C PRO A 207 8.96 19.59 -5.65
N ALA A 208 9.69 19.53 -4.52
CA ALA A 208 9.83 20.71 -3.68
C ALA A 208 10.52 21.86 -4.46
N PRO A 209 10.14 23.12 -4.25
CA PRO A 209 10.87 24.25 -4.80
C PRO A 209 12.31 24.24 -4.31
N VAL A 210 13.26 24.56 -5.19
CA VAL A 210 14.67 24.70 -4.83
C VAL A 210 14.79 25.77 -3.75
N GLY A 211 15.32 25.40 -2.57
CA GLY A 211 15.49 26.30 -1.42
C GLY A 211 14.41 26.22 -0.33
N SER A 212 13.50 25.24 -0.36
CA SER A 212 12.39 25.13 0.60
C SER A 212 12.77 24.68 2.02
N GLY A 213 14.06 24.57 2.37
CA GLY A 213 14.51 24.24 3.73
C GLY A 213 14.15 22.84 4.26
N LEU A 214 13.45 22.03 3.46
CA LEU A 214 13.22 20.61 3.72
C LEU A 214 14.52 19.87 3.39
N THR A 215 15.54 20.00 4.22
CA THR A 215 16.76 19.19 4.10
C THR A 215 16.52 17.83 4.74
N ASN A 216 17.27 16.82 4.28
CA ASN A 216 17.32 15.52 4.94
C ASN A 216 17.54 15.72 6.45
N PRO A 217 16.70 15.18 7.36
CA PRO A 217 17.04 15.20 8.78
C PRO A 217 18.35 14.42 8.93
N GLU A 218 19.41 15.08 9.41
CA GLU A 218 20.65 14.38 9.73
C GLU A 218 20.33 13.27 10.73
N PRO A 219 20.91 12.06 10.60
CA PRO A 219 20.71 11.02 11.59
C PRO A 219 21.23 11.54 12.92
N GLU A 220 20.35 11.62 13.93
CA GLU A 220 20.75 11.96 15.30
C GLU A 220 21.82 10.95 15.74
N THR A 221 23.08 11.37 15.72
CA THR A 221 24.17 10.64 16.34
C THR A 221 23.94 10.66 17.84
N SER A 222 23.38 9.58 18.37
CA SER A 222 23.29 9.36 19.80
C SER A 222 24.70 9.31 20.39
N LEU A 223 24.98 10.21 21.34
CA LEU A 223 26.10 10.14 22.28
C LEU A 223 25.80 9.15 23.41
#